data_AF-A0A495IW51-F1
#
_entry.id   AF-A0A495IW51-F1
#
_cell.length_a   1.000
_cell.length_b   1.000
_cell.length_c   1.000
_cell.angle_alpha   90.00
_cell.angle_beta   90.00
_cell.angle_gamma   90.00
#
_symmetry.space_group_name_H-M   'P 1'
#
loop_
_entity.id
_entity.type
_entity.pdbx_description
1 polymer ?
#
loop_
_entity_poly.entity_id
_entity_poly.type
_entity_poly.pdbx_seq_one_letter_code
_entity_poly.pdbx_strand_id
1 'polypeptide(L)'
;MNWKLIFQLSMFGLIMAFGTISLIPEKVEFIFWLFISIAVAYVIAKVCTGKYFAHGFFVSGLNSVYLTTTHTFFYTSYSTHHPDMSKMMPAGGYLIGYMIGIGLISAIVFGLFQGLFALIASKLVKQKTPLQ
;
A
#
# COMPACT_ATOMS: atom_id res chain seq x y z
N MET A 1 -13.42 4.17 -14.04
CA MET A 1 -12.31 4.07 -13.08
C MET A 1 -12.24 5.42 -12.41
N ASN A 2 -12.30 5.49 -11.08
CA ASN A 2 -12.25 6.77 -10.38
C ASN A 2 -10.83 7.02 -9.87
N TRP A 3 -10.00 7.65 -10.70
CA TRP A 3 -8.61 7.97 -10.35
C TRP A 3 -8.48 8.96 -9.20
N LYS A 4 -9.46 9.86 -9.04
CA LYS A 4 -9.51 10.77 -7.89
C LYS A 4 -9.65 9.98 -6.58
N LEU A 5 -10.54 8.98 -6.54
CA LEU A 5 -10.69 8.11 -5.37
C LEU A 5 -9.43 7.30 -5.11
N ILE A 6 -8.82 6.74 -6.16
CA ILE A 6 -7.56 5.97 -6.04
C ILE A 6 -6.47 6.84 -5.38
N PHE A 7 -6.29 8.06 -5.87
CA PHE A 7 -5.29 8.99 -5.33
C PHE A 7 -5.62 9.40 -3.88
N GLN A 8 -6.88 9.69 -3.57
CA GLN A 8 -7.30 10.03 -2.21
C GLN A 8 -7.05 8.88 -1.22
N LEU A 9 -7.36 7.65 -1.62
CA LEU A 9 -7.15 6.47 -0.78
C LEU A 9 -5.66 6.11 -0.66
N SER A 10 -4.85 6.37 -1.68
CA SER A 10 -3.39 6.13 -1.60
C SER A 10 -2.67 7.11 -0.68
N MET A 11 -3.27 8.25 -0.31
CA MET A 11 -2.70 9.17 0.67
C MET A 11 -2.48 8.53 2.05
N PHE A 12 -3.31 7.55 2.43
CA PHE A 12 -3.04 6.78 3.66
C PHE A 12 -1.72 6.00 3.56
N GLY A 13 -1.42 5.45 2.39
CA GLY A 13 -0.14 4.79 2.14
C GLY A 13 1.03 5.76 2.13
N LEU A 14 0.85 6.97 1.61
CA LEU A 14 1.90 8.01 1.67
C LEU A 14 2.23 8.41 3.11
N ILE A 15 1.20 8.67 3.93
CA ILE A 15 1.38 9.00 5.35
C ILE A 15 2.10 7.86 6.07
N MET A 16 1.68 6.62 5.81
CA MET A 16 2.35 5.43 6.35
C MET A 16 3.80 5.32 5.90
N ALA A 17 4.10 5.58 4.63
CA ALA A 17 5.46 5.50 4.10
C ALA A 17 6.43 6.44 4.82
N PHE A 18 5.98 7.63 5.23
CA PHE A 18 6.76 8.52 6.07
C PHE A 18 6.79 8.06 7.54
N GLY A 19 5.67 7.53 8.05
CA GLY A 19 5.60 7.01 9.42
C GLY A 19 6.58 5.86 9.67
N THR A 20 6.77 4.97 8.70
CA THR A 20 7.69 3.83 8.78
C THR A 20 9.17 4.20 8.69
N ILE A 21 9.52 5.46 8.40
CA ILE A 21 10.92 5.88 8.42
C ILE A 21 11.47 5.89 9.86
N SER A 22 10.65 6.24 10.86
CA SER A 22 11.12 6.48 12.24
C SER A 22 10.09 6.27 13.35
N LEU A 23 8.78 6.46 13.07
CA LEU A 23 7.74 6.43 14.10
C LEU A 23 7.16 5.04 14.32
N ILE A 24 7.05 4.25 13.25
CA ILE A 24 6.37 2.95 13.26
C ILE A 24 7.44 1.84 13.23
N PRO A 25 7.54 1.01 14.28
CA PRO A 25 8.47 -0.11 14.31
C PRO A 25 8.08 -1.25 13.35
N GLU A 26 9.08 -1.93 12.79
CA GLU A 26 8.96 -3.06 11.85
C GLU A 26 7.88 -4.09 12.25
N LYS A 27 7.84 -4.47 13.53
CA LYS A 27 6.96 -5.54 14.04
C LYS A 27 5.47 -5.18 14.01
N VAL A 28 5.13 -3.89 13.98
CA VAL A 28 3.73 -3.43 14.02
C VAL A 28 3.27 -2.86 12.69
N GLU A 29 4.17 -2.60 11.73
CA GLU A 29 3.82 -2.06 10.41
C GLU A 29 2.72 -2.86 9.72
N PHE A 30 2.83 -4.19 9.74
CA PHE A 30 1.85 -5.09 9.10
C PHE A 30 0.43 -4.89 9.64
N ILE A 31 0.29 -4.58 10.93
CA ILE A 31 -1.01 -4.34 11.56
C ILE A 31 -1.63 -3.06 11.00
N PHE A 32 -0.86 -1.97 10.92
CA PHE A 32 -1.33 -0.71 10.32
C PHE A 32 -1.70 -0.87 8.85
N TRP A 33 -0.85 -1.58 8.08
CA TRP A 33 -1.15 -1.89 6.67
C TRP A 33 -2.44 -2.68 6.53
N LEU A 34 -2.67 -3.68 7.37
CA LEU A 34 -3.89 -4.48 7.36
C LEU A 34 -5.14 -3.63 7.65
N PHE A 35 -5.08 -2.77 8.68
CA PHE A 35 -6.18 -1.86 9.00
C PHE A 35 -6.49 -0.90 7.84
N ILE A 36 -5.47 -0.28 7.24
CA ILE A 36 -5.65 0.60 6.08
C ILE A 36 -6.21 -0.19 4.89
N SER A 37 -5.70 -1.38 4.62
CA SER A 37 -6.17 -2.26 3.56
C SER A 37 -7.67 -2.57 3.69
N ILE A 38 -8.13 -2.92 4.89
CA ILE A 38 -9.54 -3.18 5.18
C ILE A 38 -10.38 -1.90 5.01
N ALA A 39 -9.92 -0.77 5.56
CA ALA A 39 -10.63 0.51 5.45
C ALA A 39 -10.77 0.96 4.00
N VAL A 40 -9.70 0.89 3.21
CA VAL A 40 -9.67 1.20 1.77
C VAL A 40 -10.62 0.26 1.01
N ALA A 41 -10.57 -1.05 1.28
CA ALA A 41 -11.45 -2.02 0.63
C ALA A 41 -12.93 -1.73 0.92
N TYR A 42 -13.25 -1.37 2.17
CA TYR A 42 -14.60 -0.99 2.58
C TYR A 42 -15.09 0.28 1.87
N VAL A 43 -14.25 1.33 1.78
CA VAL A 43 -14.61 2.58 1.09
C VAL A 43 -14.82 2.32 -0.40
N ILE A 44 -13.94 1.53 -1.05
CA ILE A 44 -14.10 1.13 -2.45
C ILE A 44 -15.43 0.39 -2.64
N ALA A 45 -15.75 -0.56 -1.77
CA ALA A 45 -17.01 -1.32 -1.83
C ALA A 45 -18.26 -0.44 -1.67
N LYS A 46 -18.19 0.60 -0.83
CA LYS A 46 -19.29 1.54 -0.60
C LYS A 46 -19.50 2.55 -1.72
N VAL A 47 -18.42 3.05 -2.31
CA VAL A 47 -18.46 4.23 -3.20
C VAL A 47 -18.42 3.83 -4.67
N CYS A 48 -17.74 2.74 -5.03
CA CYS A 48 -17.66 2.29 -6.41
C CYS A 48 -18.88 1.46 -6.78
N THR A 49 -19.36 1.60 -8.01
CA THR A 49 -20.40 0.75 -8.60
C THR A 49 -19.82 -0.44 -9.38
N GLY A 50 -18.50 -0.49 -9.54
CA GLY A 50 -17.81 -1.57 -10.27
C GLY A 50 -16.30 -1.40 -10.30
N LYS A 51 -15.61 -2.36 -10.94
CA LYS A 51 -14.13 -2.41 -11.05
C LYS A 51 -13.42 -2.38 -9.69
N TYR A 52 -14.00 -2.99 -8.66
CA TYR A 52 -13.48 -2.99 -7.28
C TYR A 52 -12.03 -3.47 -7.18
N PHE A 53 -11.76 -4.62 -7.82
CA PHE A 53 -10.43 -5.20 -7.87
C PHE A 53 -9.40 -4.21 -8.42
N ALA A 54 -9.71 -3.57 -9.55
CA ALA A 54 -8.80 -2.64 -10.19
C ALA A 54 -8.55 -1.39 -9.31
N HIS A 55 -9.56 -0.86 -8.62
CA HIS A 55 -9.33 0.25 -7.68
C HIS A 55 -8.39 -0.18 -6.55
N GLY A 56 -8.61 -1.34 -5.93
CA GLY A 56 -7.73 -1.86 -4.88
C GLY A 56 -6.30 -2.09 -5.38
N PHE A 57 -6.16 -2.69 -6.55
CA PHE A 57 -4.87 -2.94 -7.20
C PHE A 57 -4.09 -1.64 -7.44
N PHE A 58 -4.72 -0.63 -8.05
CA PHE A 58 -4.05 0.64 -8.34
C PHE A 58 -3.75 1.47 -7.09
N VAL A 59 -4.59 1.42 -6.05
CA VAL A 59 -4.27 2.05 -4.76
C VAL A 59 -3.00 1.45 -4.16
N SER A 60 -2.90 0.11 -4.12
CA SER A 60 -1.69 -0.55 -3.62
C SER A 60 -0.47 -0.29 -4.50
N GLY A 61 -0.65 -0.18 -5.81
CA GLY A 61 0.43 0.18 -6.74
C GLY A 61 1.02 1.55 -6.43
N LEU A 62 0.18 2.57 -6.23
CA LEU A 62 0.64 3.90 -5.79
C LEU A 62 1.29 3.85 -4.42
N ASN A 63 0.73 3.09 -3.47
CA ASN A 63 1.34 2.93 -2.15
C ASN A 63 2.75 2.32 -2.25
N SER A 64 2.95 1.34 -3.14
CA SER A 64 4.28 0.76 -3.35
C SER A 64 5.27 1.77 -3.92
N VAL A 65 4.83 2.65 -4.84
CA VAL A 65 5.65 3.76 -5.32
C VAL A 65 6.04 4.68 -4.17
N TYR A 66 5.08 5.12 -3.34
CA TYR A 66 5.38 5.95 -2.18
C TYR A 66 6.35 5.29 -1.21
N LEU A 67 6.12 4.02 -0.87
CA LEU A 67 6.97 3.26 0.04
C LEU A 67 8.39 3.15 -0.50
N THR A 68 8.52 2.69 -1.74
CA THR A 68 9.81 2.48 -2.40
C THR A 68 10.58 3.79 -2.52
N THR A 69 9.94 4.85 -3.00
CA THR A 69 10.57 6.18 -3.13
C THR A 69 11.01 6.68 -1.76
N THR A 70 10.12 6.66 -0.76
CA THR A 70 10.41 7.20 0.57
C THR A 70 11.52 6.42 1.25
N HIS A 71 11.46 5.10 1.27
CA HIS A 71 12.47 4.25 1.89
C HIS A 71 13.82 4.31 1.16
N THR A 72 13.82 4.51 -0.15
CA THR A 72 15.07 4.71 -0.91
C THR A 72 15.71 6.05 -0.59
N PHE A 73 14.94 7.15 -0.58
CA PHE A 73 15.46 8.50 -0.29
C PHE A 73 15.91 8.64 1.17
N PHE A 74 15.18 8.04 2.11
CA PHE A 74 15.47 8.11 3.54
C PHE A 74 16.12 6.84 4.09
N TYR A 75 16.81 6.08 3.24
CA TYR A 75 17.33 4.74 3.57
C TYR A 75 18.20 4.73 4.83
N THR A 76 19.06 5.73 5.03
CA THR A 76 19.91 5.81 6.23
C THR A 76 19.07 5.91 7.51
N SER A 77 18.01 6.72 7.50
CA SER A 77 17.11 6.83 8.66
C SER A 77 16.28 5.56 8.83
N TYR A 78 15.71 5.06 7.73
CA TYR A 78 14.89 3.86 7.73
C TYR A 78 15.65 2.63 8.26
N SER A 79 16.86 2.37 7.77
CA SER A 79 17.66 1.20 8.15
C SER A 79 18.13 1.22 9.60
N THR A 80 18.30 2.40 10.22
CA THR A 80 18.58 2.48 11.67
C THR A 80 17.40 2.04 12.54
N HIS A 81 16.17 2.19 12.05
CA HIS A 81 14.95 1.75 12.73
C HIS A 81 14.48 0.35 12.27
N HIS A 82 15.00 -0.14 11.13
CA HIS A 82 14.65 -1.41 10.49
C HIS A 82 15.90 -2.25 10.21
N PRO A 83 16.63 -2.69 11.26
CA PRO A 83 17.89 -3.38 11.09
C PRO A 83 17.74 -4.76 10.43
N ASP A 84 16.59 -5.44 10.60
CA ASP A 84 16.38 -6.76 10.00
C ASP A 84 16.17 -6.65 8.48
N MET A 85 15.45 -5.63 8.02
CA MET A 85 15.35 -5.30 6.59
C MET A 85 16.71 -4.96 5.97
N SER A 86 17.61 -4.28 6.71
CA SER A 86 18.94 -3.97 6.21
C SER A 86 19.82 -5.22 6.01
N LYS A 87 19.61 -6.29 6.78
CA LYS A 87 20.36 -7.56 6.67
C LYS A 87 19.96 -8.38 5.44
N MET A 88 18.76 -8.17 4.92
CA MET A 88 18.28 -8.84 3.71
C MET A 88 18.82 -8.21 2.42
N MET A 89 19.53 -7.08 2.54
CA MET A 89 20.11 -6.41 1.38
C MET A 89 21.36 -7.13 0.85
N PRO A 90 21.54 -7.21 -0.48
CA PRO A 90 22.74 -7.79 -1.06
C PRO A 90 23.98 -6.97 -0.65
N ALA A 91 24.96 -7.63 -0.03
CA ALA A 91 26.24 -7.03 0.31
C ALA A 91 26.94 -6.54 -0.96
N GLY A 92 27.25 -5.24 -1.03
CA GLY A 92 27.96 -4.63 -2.17
C GLY A 92 27.13 -4.38 -3.42
N GLY A 93 25.78 -4.49 -3.37
CA GLY A 93 24.88 -4.31 -4.52
C GLY A 93 24.39 -2.88 -4.77
N TYR A 94 23.78 -2.67 -5.94
CA TYR A 94 23.14 -1.40 -6.36
C TYR A 94 21.83 -1.18 -5.58
N LEU A 95 21.92 -0.58 -4.38
CA LEU A 95 20.81 -0.33 -3.43
C LEU A 95 19.51 0.12 -4.10
N ILE A 96 19.60 1.13 -4.97
CA ILE A 96 18.45 1.71 -5.68
C ILE A 96 17.78 0.66 -6.58
N GLY A 97 18.57 -0.14 -7.30
CA GLY A 97 18.06 -1.19 -8.18
C GLY A 97 17.35 -2.29 -7.39
N TYR A 98 17.89 -2.68 -6.24
CA TYR A 98 17.25 -3.65 -5.34
C TYR A 98 15.93 -3.13 -4.77
N MET A 99 15.91 -1.88 -4.28
CA MET A 99 14.69 -1.25 -3.75
C MET A 99 13.60 -1.13 -4.81
N ILE A 100 13.95 -0.71 -6.03
CA ILE A 100 12.99 -0.66 -7.16
C ILE A 100 12.45 -2.06 -7.48
N GLY A 101 13.32 -3.07 -7.53
CA GLY A 101 12.92 -4.45 -7.80
C GLY A 101 11.93 -4.99 -6.77
N ILE A 102 12.25 -4.85 -5.48
CA ILE A 102 11.35 -5.23 -4.38
C ILE A 102 10.06 -4.41 -4.42
N GLY A 103 10.13 -3.13 -4.73
CA GLY A 103 8.97 -2.24 -4.89
C GLY A 103 8.01 -2.71 -5.98
N LEU A 104 8.53 -3.11 -7.15
CA LEU A 104 7.70 -3.62 -8.25
C LEU A 104 7.03 -4.95 -7.90
N ILE A 105 7.79 -5.89 -7.29
CA ILE A 105 7.24 -7.17 -6.84
C ILE A 105 6.15 -6.94 -5.79
N SER A 106 6.43 -6.07 -4.82
CA SER A 106 5.49 -5.70 -3.76
C SER A 106 4.23 -5.04 -4.35
N ALA A 107 4.37 -4.16 -5.35
CA ALA A 107 3.25 -3.52 -6.02
C ALA A 107 2.28 -4.54 -6.62
N ILE A 108 2.83 -5.58 -7.27
CA ILE A 108 2.03 -6.65 -7.87
C ILE A 108 1.38 -7.48 -6.77
N VAL A 109 2.17 -8.01 -5.83
CA VAL A 109 1.66 -8.92 -4.79
C VAL A 109 0.61 -8.23 -3.93
N PHE A 110 0.93 -7.09 -3.31
CA PHE A 110 -0.02 -6.35 -2.48
C PHE A 110 -1.17 -5.77 -3.31
N GLY A 111 -0.95 -5.42 -4.58
CA GLY A 111 -2.02 -5.05 -5.50
C GLY A 111 -3.04 -6.15 -5.71
N LEU A 112 -2.59 -7.40 -5.89
CA LEU A 112 -3.47 -8.56 -5.99
C LEU A 112 -4.25 -8.74 -4.68
N PHE A 113 -3.59 -8.72 -3.52
CA PHE A 113 -4.25 -8.85 -2.22
C PHE A 113 -5.29 -7.74 -1.98
N GLN A 114 -4.92 -6.48 -2.19
CA GLN A 114 -5.81 -5.34 -1.99
C GLN A 114 -6.98 -5.34 -2.98
N GLY A 115 -6.72 -5.72 -4.23
CA GLY A 115 -7.76 -5.92 -5.23
C GLY A 115 -8.77 -6.99 -4.82
N LEU A 116 -8.30 -8.13 -4.31
CA LEU A 116 -9.16 -9.19 -3.79
C LEU A 116 -9.95 -8.73 -2.58
N PHE A 117 -9.35 -8.00 -1.64
CA PHE A 117 -10.05 -7.46 -0.48
C PHE A 117 -11.17 -6.51 -0.89
N ALA A 118 -10.91 -5.60 -1.83
CA ALA A 118 -11.93 -4.70 -2.36
C ALA A 118 -13.07 -5.46 -3.08
N LEU A 119 -12.75 -6.53 -3.80
CA LEU A 119 -13.73 -7.38 -4.48
C LEU A 119 -14.57 -8.20 -3.49
N ILE A 120 -13.98 -8.72 -2.42
CA ILE A 120 -14.69 -9.45 -1.38
C ILE A 120 -15.59 -8.47 -0.59
N ALA A 121 -15.04 -7.32 -0.20
CA ALA A 121 -15.79 -6.29 0.50
C ALA A 121 -17.01 -5.82 -0.29
N SER A 122 -16.93 -5.71 -1.62
CA SER A 122 -18.09 -5.31 -2.45
C SER A 122 -19.22 -6.32 -2.46
N LYS A 123 -18.96 -7.59 -2.13
CA LYS A 123 -19.99 -8.63 -1.98
C LYS A 123 -20.62 -8.62 -0.58
N LEU A 124 -19.87 -8.20 0.44
CA LEU A 124 -20.32 -8.20 1.84
C LEU A 124 -21.04 -6.89 2.21
N VAL A 125 -20.64 -5.79 1.59
CA VAL A 125 -21.12 -4.45 1.93
C VAL A 125 -22.36 -4.10 1.12
N LYS A 126 -23.48 -3.86 1.80
CA LYS A 126 -24.66 -3.26 1.17
C LYS A 126 -24.34 -1.87 0.64
N GLN A 127 -24.50 -1.66 -0.66
CA GLN A 127 -24.38 -0.35 -1.28
C GLN A 127 -25.59 0.50 -0.89
N LYS A 128 -25.37 1.80 -0.66
CA LYS A 128 -26.50 2.73 -0.65
C LYS A 128 -26.97 2.83 -2.09
N THR A 129 -28.18 2.32 -2.37
CA THR A 129 -28.88 2.60 -3.62
C THR A 129 -28.82 4.11 -3.85
N PRO A 130 -28.36 4.60 -5.02
CA PRO A 130 -28.49 6.01 -5.33
C PRO A 130 -29.99 6.32 -5.30
N LEU A 131 -30.40 7.31 -4.50
CA LEU A 131 -31.73 7.90 -4.66
C LEU A 131 -31.83 8.33 -6.13
N GLN A 132 -32.70 7.66 -6.88
CA GLN A 132 -33.07 8.03 -8.24
C GLN A 132 -33.82 9.36 -8.22
#